data_AF-A0A965BCN8-F1
#
_entry.id   AF-A0A965BCN8-F1
#
_cell.length_a   1.000
_cell.length_b   1.000
_cell.length_c   1.000
_cell.angle_alpha   90.00
_cell.angle_beta   90.00
_cell.angle_gamma   90.00
#
_symmetry.space_group_name_H-M   'P 1'
#
loop_
_entity.id
_entity.type
_entity.pdbx_description
1 polymer ?
#
loop_
_entity_poly.entity_id
_entity_poly.type
_entity_poly.pdbx_seq_one_letter_code
_entity_poly.pdbx_strand_id
1 'polypeptide(L)'
;MHTYRVSAADLGASWRPGCPIGPEQLRRVEIDHLGFDGRIHRGQLVVHKDLAESVIAIFGDLLRQRYPIERMRTVEYYPNAEDELSMRDNNTSAFNCRRLPHSEAWSRHAYGQAVDLNPLVNPYLDGSGDLQPATARRYLDRTRDDLGLLHDGDAAVAAFTDRGWRWGGHWRDPVDYQHFEFG
;
A
#
# COMPACT_ATOMS: atom_id res chain seq x y z
N MET A 1 -0.72 9.61 17.71
CA MET A 1 -0.79 8.52 16.73
C MET A 1 -0.67 7.21 17.47
N HIS A 2 -1.53 6.23 17.17
CA HIS A 2 -1.70 5.04 18.02
C HIS A 2 -1.42 3.77 17.23
N THR A 3 -0.76 2.82 17.88
CA THR A 3 -0.58 1.45 17.40
C THR A 3 -1.44 0.53 18.24
N TYR A 4 -2.16 -0.38 17.59
CA TYR A 4 -3.07 -1.32 18.25
C TYR A 4 -2.66 -2.75 17.90
N ARG A 5 -2.77 -3.65 18.88
CA ARG A 5 -2.73 -5.09 18.60
C ARG A 5 -3.96 -5.45 17.77
N VAL A 6 -3.80 -6.46 16.92
CA VAL A 6 -4.87 -7.02 16.10
C VAL A 6 -5.02 -8.50 16.40
N SER A 7 -6.25 -8.99 16.33
CA SER A 7 -6.60 -10.40 16.35
C SER A 7 -6.89 -10.90 14.94
N ALA A 8 -7.03 -12.23 14.77
CA ALA A 8 -7.50 -12.80 13.51
C ALA A 8 -8.90 -12.27 13.11
N ALA A 9 -9.77 -11.98 14.09
CA ALA A 9 -11.10 -11.43 13.82
C ALA A 9 -11.02 -10.00 13.28
N ASP A 10 -10.11 -9.17 13.81
CA ASP A 10 -9.89 -7.81 13.31
C ASP A 10 -9.37 -7.81 11.86
N LEU A 11 -8.56 -8.81 11.49
CA LEU A 11 -7.98 -8.93 10.15
C LEU A 11 -8.95 -9.51 9.12
N GLY A 12 -10.07 -10.09 9.54
CA GLY A 12 -11.09 -10.65 8.65
C GLY A 12 -10.50 -11.58 7.58
N ALA A 13 -10.93 -11.39 6.33
CA ALA A 13 -10.48 -12.21 5.21
C ALA A 13 -9.03 -11.94 4.75
N SER A 14 -8.42 -10.84 5.19
CA SER A 14 -7.03 -10.50 4.84
C SER A 14 -6.00 -11.41 5.53
N TRP A 15 -6.42 -12.21 6.52
CA TRP A 15 -5.60 -13.20 7.21
C TRP A 15 -6.35 -14.53 7.38
N ARG A 16 -5.62 -15.65 7.36
CA ARG A 16 -6.15 -17.00 7.62
C ARG A 16 -5.06 -17.94 8.13
N PRO A 17 -5.40 -19.07 8.77
CA PRO A 17 -4.43 -20.12 9.05
C PRO A 17 -3.65 -20.51 7.78
N GLY A 18 -2.33 -20.58 7.90
CA GLY A 18 -1.41 -20.81 6.77
C GLY A 18 -0.76 -19.54 6.22
N CYS A 19 -1.17 -18.34 6.65
CA CYS A 19 -0.40 -17.12 6.44
C CYS A 19 1.00 -17.20 7.08
N PRO A 20 2.01 -16.53 6.50
CA PRO A 20 3.40 -16.71 6.93
C PRO A 20 3.72 -16.10 8.30
N ILE A 21 2.86 -15.21 8.80
CA ILE A 21 2.97 -14.61 10.13
C ILE A 21 1.60 -14.59 10.83
N GLY A 22 1.61 -14.60 12.16
CA GLY A 22 0.41 -14.52 12.99
C GLY A 22 0.01 -13.08 13.33
N PRO A 23 -1.24 -12.84 13.76
CA PRO A 23 -1.75 -11.51 14.13
C PRO A 23 -0.90 -10.82 15.21
N GLU A 24 -0.24 -11.57 16.09
CA GLU A 24 0.64 -11.06 17.13
C GLU A 24 1.87 -10.28 16.60
N GLN A 25 2.26 -10.55 15.35
CA GLN A 25 3.34 -9.88 14.63
C GLN A 25 2.88 -8.64 13.87
N LEU A 26 1.57 -8.39 13.82
CA LEU A 26 0.97 -7.26 13.10
C LEU A 26 0.48 -6.18 14.07
N ARG A 27 0.42 -4.94 13.59
CA ARG A 27 -0.17 -3.79 14.30
C ARG A 27 -1.05 -3.01 13.35
N ARG A 28 -2.23 -2.61 13.82
CA ARG A 28 -3.02 -1.57 13.17
C ARG A 28 -2.46 -0.21 13.58
N VAL A 29 -2.19 0.65 12.61
CA VAL A 29 -1.75 2.03 12.81
C VAL A 29 -2.83 2.98 12.29
N GLU A 30 -3.10 4.04 13.06
CA GLU A 30 -4.07 5.07 12.70
C GLU A 30 -3.36 6.34 12.25
N ILE A 31 -3.53 6.70 10.98
CA ILE A 31 -2.75 7.73 10.27
C ILE A 31 -3.65 8.88 9.85
N ASP A 32 -3.21 10.11 10.07
CA ASP A 32 -3.84 11.28 9.44
C ASP A 32 -3.25 11.47 8.04
N HIS A 33 -4.09 11.70 7.03
CA HIS A 33 -3.67 11.95 5.65
C HIS A 33 -4.51 13.06 4.99
N LEU A 34 -3.94 13.71 3.97
CA LEU A 34 -4.68 14.67 3.15
C LEU A 34 -5.46 13.92 2.08
N GLY A 35 -6.78 14.08 2.06
CA GLY A 35 -7.67 13.52 1.05
C GLY A 35 -7.59 14.25 -0.29
N PHE A 36 -8.09 13.61 -1.35
CA PHE A 36 -8.26 14.27 -2.66
C PHE A 36 -9.28 15.42 -2.61
N ASP A 37 -10.13 15.46 -1.58
CA ASP A 37 -11.03 16.57 -1.26
C ASP A 37 -10.34 17.75 -0.54
N GLY A 38 -9.02 17.65 -0.31
CA GLY A 38 -8.23 18.67 0.37
C GLY A 38 -8.41 18.72 1.89
N ARG A 39 -9.09 17.75 2.50
CA ARG A 39 -9.33 17.68 3.95
C ARG A 39 -8.45 16.64 4.62
N ILE A 40 -8.24 16.79 5.92
CA ILE A 40 -7.54 15.77 6.71
C ILE A 40 -8.52 14.67 7.10
N HIS A 41 -8.16 13.43 6.79
CA HIS A 41 -8.89 12.23 7.14
C HIS A 41 -8.04 11.33 8.02
N ARG A 42 -8.70 10.48 8.82
CA ARG A 42 -8.06 9.40 9.57
C ARG A 42 -8.22 8.09 8.80
N GLY A 43 -7.10 7.48 8.41
CA GLY A 43 -7.02 6.16 7.78
C GLY A 43 -6.39 5.11 8.68
N GLN A 44 -6.45 3.86 8.24
CA GLN A 44 -5.89 2.72 8.96
C GLN A 44 -5.05 1.85 8.03
N LEU A 45 -3.88 1.43 8.51
CA LEU A 45 -3.05 0.40 7.88
C LEU A 45 -2.74 -0.70 8.89
N VAL A 46 -2.55 -1.93 8.40
CA VAL A 46 -1.98 -3.03 9.19
C VAL A 46 -0.59 -3.33 8.66
N VAL A 47 0.40 -3.33 9.55
CA VAL A 47 1.81 -3.47 9.20
C VAL A 47 2.53 -4.38 10.19
N HIS A 48 3.72 -4.85 9.84
CA HIS A 48 4.57 -5.59 10.77
C HIS A 48 4.87 -4.71 12.00
N LYS A 49 4.83 -5.31 13.20
CA LYS A 49 4.99 -4.59 14.47
C LYS A 49 6.28 -3.75 14.53
N ASP A 50 7.37 -4.25 13.93
CA ASP A 50 8.68 -3.60 13.95
C ASP A 50 8.80 -2.47 12.90
N LEU A 51 7.86 -2.40 11.95
CA LEU A 51 7.79 -1.35 10.94
C LEU A 51 6.75 -0.27 11.27
N ALA A 52 5.96 -0.46 12.34
CA ALA A 52 4.91 0.47 12.71
C ALA A 52 5.44 1.90 12.80
N GLU A 53 6.49 2.15 13.59
CA GLU A 53 7.05 3.51 13.74
C GLU A 53 7.58 4.11 12.44
N SER A 54 8.20 3.29 11.58
CA SER A 54 8.69 3.73 10.26
C SER A 54 7.53 4.19 9.37
N VAL A 55 6.47 3.39 9.28
CA VAL A 55 5.24 3.72 8.54
C VAL A 55 4.59 4.98 9.11
N ILE A 56 4.51 5.10 10.43
CA ILE A 56 4.00 6.31 11.09
C ILE A 56 4.77 7.56 10.65
N ALA A 57 6.11 7.49 10.65
CA ALA A 57 6.95 8.60 10.25
C ALA A 57 6.78 8.95 8.77
N ILE A 58 6.71 7.95 7.89
CA ILE A 58 6.51 8.10 6.44
C ILE A 58 5.22 8.87 6.17
N PHE A 59 4.09 8.41 6.69
CA PHE A 59 2.82 9.09 6.42
C PHE A 59 2.72 10.45 7.10
N GLY A 60 3.43 10.66 8.21
CA GLY A 60 3.62 12.00 8.79
C GLY A 60 4.36 12.95 7.84
N ASP A 61 5.37 12.46 7.11
CA ASP A 61 6.04 13.23 6.05
C ASP A 61 5.13 13.48 4.85
N LEU A 62 4.43 12.46 4.36
CA LEU A 62 3.47 12.62 3.26
C LEU A 62 2.43 13.71 3.58
N LEU A 63 1.92 13.72 4.81
CA LEU A 63 1.00 14.76 5.26
C LEU A 63 1.65 16.16 5.29
N ARG A 64 2.89 16.28 5.81
CA ARG A 64 3.63 17.56 5.81
C ARG A 64 3.91 18.07 4.40
N GLN A 65 4.22 17.16 3.48
CA GLN A 65 4.42 17.44 2.07
C GLN A 65 3.10 17.74 1.33
N ARG A 66 1.95 17.56 2.00
CA ARG A 66 0.61 17.67 1.42
C ARG A 66 0.40 16.71 0.24
N TYR A 67 1.07 15.56 0.25
CA TYR A 67 0.82 14.50 -0.72
C TYR A 67 -0.61 13.95 -0.51
N PRO A 68 -1.47 13.98 -1.53
CA PRO A 68 -2.85 13.56 -1.39
C PRO A 68 -2.97 12.03 -1.49
N ILE A 69 -3.81 11.45 -0.64
CA ILE A 69 -4.17 10.03 -0.63
C ILE A 69 -5.70 9.95 -0.72
N GLU A 70 -6.24 9.23 -1.68
CA GLU A 70 -7.70 9.22 -1.89
C GLU A 70 -8.41 8.49 -0.75
N ARG A 71 -7.87 7.33 -0.37
CA ARG A 71 -8.48 6.44 0.62
C ARG A 71 -7.39 5.61 1.31
N MET A 72 -7.61 5.30 2.58
CA MET A 72 -6.72 4.45 3.37
C MET A 72 -7.51 3.60 4.35
N ARG A 73 -7.77 2.37 3.97
CA ARG A 73 -8.49 1.35 4.73
C ARG A 73 -7.76 0.03 4.64
N THR A 74 -7.91 -0.76 5.68
CA THR A 74 -7.42 -2.13 5.75
C THR A 74 -8.22 -3.02 4.78
N VAL A 75 -7.58 -4.02 4.16
CA VAL A 75 -8.13 -4.70 2.98
C VAL A 75 -9.36 -5.57 3.30
N GLU A 76 -9.58 -5.94 4.57
CA GLU A 76 -10.76 -6.67 5.00
C GLU A 76 -12.10 -5.92 4.82
N TYR A 77 -12.05 -4.61 4.53
CA TYR A 77 -13.24 -3.84 4.13
C TYR A 77 -13.79 -4.26 2.75
N TYR A 78 -12.99 -4.93 1.93
CA TYR A 78 -13.40 -5.43 0.61
C TYR A 78 -13.86 -6.90 0.73
N PRO A 79 -14.88 -7.32 -0.04
CA PRO A 79 -15.36 -8.70 0.00
C PRO A 79 -14.21 -9.70 -0.21
N ASN A 80 -14.03 -10.64 0.72
CA ASN A 80 -12.96 -11.62 0.71
C ASN A 80 -11.52 -11.05 0.68
N ALA A 81 -11.34 -9.78 1.10
CA ALA A 81 -10.06 -9.06 0.98
C ALA A 81 -9.51 -9.06 -0.46
N GLU A 82 -10.41 -8.92 -1.43
CA GLU A 82 -10.07 -8.91 -2.85
C GLU A 82 -9.26 -7.65 -3.20
N ASP A 83 -8.07 -7.88 -3.74
CA ASP A 83 -7.01 -6.87 -3.94
C ASP A 83 -7.35 -5.93 -5.10
N GLU A 84 -7.87 -6.45 -6.21
CA GLU A 84 -8.28 -5.68 -7.38
C GLU A 84 -9.40 -4.68 -7.05
N LEU A 85 -10.37 -5.05 -6.20
CA LEU A 85 -11.41 -4.15 -5.72
C LEU A 85 -10.83 -3.01 -4.86
N SER A 86 -9.88 -3.33 -3.98
CA SER A 86 -9.14 -2.33 -3.19
C SER A 86 -8.36 -1.38 -4.10
N MET A 87 -7.63 -1.92 -5.08
CA MET A 87 -6.84 -1.12 -6.01
C MET A 87 -7.71 -0.22 -6.90
N ARG A 88 -8.83 -0.73 -7.42
CA ARG A 88 -9.81 0.06 -8.21
C ARG A 88 -10.43 1.20 -7.43
N ASP A 89 -10.61 1.01 -6.13
CA ASP A 89 -11.10 2.03 -5.20
C ASP A 89 -9.95 2.95 -4.71
N ASN A 90 -8.81 2.94 -5.40
CA ASN A 90 -7.62 3.74 -5.12
C ASN A 90 -7.19 3.69 -3.65
N ASN A 91 -7.38 2.54 -3.01
CA ASN A 91 -7.20 2.38 -1.58
C ASN A 91 -5.75 2.09 -1.23
N THR A 92 -5.13 3.01 -0.49
CA THR A 92 -3.83 2.76 0.12
C THR A 92 -3.94 1.72 1.23
N SER A 93 -3.18 0.64 1.08
CA SER A 93 -3.23 -0.51 1.97
C SER A 93 -1.83 -1.10 2.19
N ALA A 94 -1.68 -2.03 3.13
CA ALA A 94 -0.36 -2.54 3.53
C ALA A 94 -0.32 -4.05 3.78
N PHE A 95 -1.26 -4.59 4.56
CA PHE A 95 -1.33 -6.03 4.81
C PHE A 95 -2.48 -6.68 4.04
N ASN A 96 -2.14 -7.72 3.26
CA ASN A 96 -3.07 -8.65 2.65
C ASN A 96 -2.34 -10.00 2.48
N CYS A 97 -2.80 -11.05 3.16
CA CYS A 97 -2.16 -12.36 3.09
C CYS A 97 -2.48 -13.09 1.79
N ARG A 98 -1.68 -12.80 0.77
CA ARG A 98 -1.75 -13.43 -0.55
C ARG A 98 -0.38 -13.87 -1.06
N ARG A 99 -0.41 -14.83 -1.98
CA ARG A 99 0.77 -15.20 -2.76
C ARG A 99 0.95 -14.22 -3.93
N LEU A 100 2.14 -14.20 -4.49
CA LEU A 100 2.37 -13.51 -5.75
C LEU A 100 1.61 -14.23 -6.89
N PRO A 101 1.15 -13.51 -7.92
CA PRO A 101 0.55 -14.13 -9.11
C PRO A 101 1.45 -15.24 -9.67
N HIS A 102 0.85 -16.37 -10.02
CA HIS A 102 1.54 -17.53 -10.63
C HIS A 102 2.73 -18.09 -9.83
N SER A 103 2.80 -17.84 -8.52
CA SER A 103 3.93 -18.25 -7.68
C SER A 103 3.47 -18.80 -6.33
N GLU A 104 4.25 -19.73 -5.79
CA GLU A 104 4.10 -20.18 -4.41
C GLU A 104 4.74 -19.19 -3.42
N ALA A 105 5.47 -18.18 -3.87
CA ALA A 105 6.05 -17.18 -2.99
C ALA A 105 4.98 -16.28 -2.37
N TRP A 106 5.15 -15.95 -1.09
CA TRP A 106 4.32 -14.97 -0.39
C TRP A 106 4.65 -13.55 -0.86
N SER A 107 3.61 -12.74 -1.03
CA SER A 107 3.79 -11.29 -1.24
C SER A 107 4.37 -10.64 0.02
N ARG A 108 5.11 -9.53 -0.14
CA ARG A 108 5.58 -8.72 1.00
C ARG A 108 4.42 -8.14 1.83
N HIS A 109 3.25 -7.96 1.22
CA HIS A 109 2.00 -7.62 1.93
C HIS A 109 1.60 -8.70 2.94
N ALA A 110 1.89 -9.98 2.68
CA ALA A 110 1.58 -11.08 3.59
C ALA A 110 2.45 -11.07 4.87
N TYR A 111 3.53 -10.29 4.87
CA TYR A 111 4.39 -10.06 6.04
C TYR A 111 4.11 -8.71 6.72
N GLY A 112 3.21 -7.88 6.17
CA GLY A 112 3.01 -6.50 6.62
C GLY A 112 4.24 -5.62 6.37
N GLN A 113 5.03 -5.94 5.35
CA GLN A 113 6.29 -5.28 5.00
C GLN A 113 6.22 -4.51 3.68
N ALA A 114 5.01 -4.28 3.18
CA ALA A 114 4.74 -3.50 1.98
C ALA A 114 3.62 -2.48 2.22
N VAL A 115 3.58 -1.44 1.39
CA VAL A 115 2.52 -0.43 1.32
C VAL A 115 2.28 -0.12 -0.15
N ASP A 116 1.02 -0.19 -0.57
CA ASP A 116 0.59 0.30 -1.88
C ASP A 116 -0.03 1.69 -1.74
N LEU A 117 0.48 2.67 -2.49
CA LEU A 117 0.09 4.07 -2.39
C LEU A 117 -0.73 4.52 -3.61
N ASN A 118 -1.99 4.90 -3.40
CA ASN A 118 -2.96 5.23 -4.44
C ASN A 118 -2.89 4.28 -5.67
N PRO A 119 -3.21 2.98 -5.51
CA PRO A 119 -3.11 1.97 -6.56
C PRO A 119 -3.68 2.33 -7.94
N LEU A 120 -4.82 3.03 -7.99
CA LEU A 120 -5.49 3.33 -9.24
C LEU A 120 -4.65 4.28 -10.10
N VAL A 121 -3.99 5.26 -9.49
CA VAL A 121 -3.18 6.27 -10.20
C VAL A 121 -1.71 5.85 -10.33
N ASN A 122 -1.29 4.81 -9.61
CA ASN A 122 0.06 4.23 -9.62
C ASN A 122 0.03 2.73 -9.95
N PRO A 123 -0.35 2.34 -11.17
CA PRO A 123 -0.60 0.94 -11.47
C PRO A 123 0.65 0.05 -11.46
N TYR A 124 0.39 -1.24 -11.29
CA TYR A 124 1.27 -2.34 -11.65
C TYR A 124 1.16 -2.68 -13.14
N LEU A 125 2.28 -2.99 -13.80
CA LEU A 125 2.32 -3.55 -15.15
C LEU A 125 3.48 -4.55 -15.28
N ASP A 126 3.18 -5.78 -15.67
CA ASP A 126 4.21 -6.79 -15.98
C ASP A 126 4.51 -6.93 -17.48
N GLY A 127 5.56 -7.68 -17.81
CA GLY A 127 6.00 -7.97 -19.17
C GLY A 127 5.02 -8.81 -19.99
N SER A 128 4.03 -9.45 -19.36
CA SER A 128 2.94 -10.16 -20.04
C SER A 128 1.78 -9.23 -20.43
N GLY A 129 1.79 -7.99 -19.91
CA GLY A 129 0.75 -7.00 -20.12
C GLY A 129 -0.36 -7.03 -19.06
N ASP A 130 -0.14 -7.73 -17.94
CA ASP A 130 -1.06 -7.71 -16.81
C ASP A 130 -1.01 -6.33 -16.13
N LEU A 131 -2.12 -5.61 -16.22
CA LEU A 131 -2.28 -4.26 -15.71
C LEU A 131 -3.21 -4.29 -14.50
N GLN A 132 -2.71 -3.88 -13.34
CA GLN A 132 -3.49 -3.87 -12.10
C GLN A 132 -3.46 -2.46 -11.44
N PRO A 133 -4.62 -1.87 -11.09
CA PRO A 133 -5.94 -2.37 -11.42
C PRO A 133 -6.23 -2.27 -12.92
N ALA A 134 -7.07 -3.15 -13.46
CA ALA A 134 -7.37 -3.22 -14.89
C ALA A 134 -7.96 -1.91 -15.46
N THR A 135 -8.49 -1.04 -14.59
CA THR A 135 -9.05 0.27 -14.92
C THR A 135 -8.01 1.40 -14.98
N ALA A 136 -6.74 1.13 -14.67
CA ALA A 136 -5.71 2.15 -14.53
C ALA A 136 -4.98 2.56 -15.82
N ARG A 137 -5.42 2.07 -16.99
CA ARG A 137 -4.68 2.24 -18.27
C ARG A 137 -4.27 3.68 -18.56
N ARG A 138 -5.11 4.67 -18.21
CA ARG A 138 -4.82 6.09 -18.44
C ARG A 138 -3.59 6.59 -17.66
N TYR A 139 -3.26 5.96 -16.54
CA TYR A 139 -2.16 6.36 -15.66
C TYR A 139 -0.83 5.68 -16.01
N LEU A 140 -0.80 4.86 -17.07
CA LEU A 140 0.46 4.41 -17.68
C LEU A 140 1.19 5.57 -18.38
N ASP A 141 0.46 6.61 -18.78
CA ASP A 141 1.06 7.87 -19.19
C ASP A 141 1.62 8.59 -17.96
N ARG A 142 2.95 8.46 -17.75
CA ARG A 142 3.66 9.07 -16.63
C ARG A 142 4.06 10.54 -16.87
N THR A 143 3.52 11.19 -17.91
CA THR A 143 3.62 12.64 -18.10
C THR A 143 2.51 13.42 -17.38
N ARG A 144 1.55 12.69 -16.79
CA ARG A 144 0.37 13.23 -16.11
C ARG A 144 0.70 13.71 -14.71
N ASP A 145 -0.02 14.70 -14.23
CA ASP A 145 0.12 15.33 -12.91
C ASP A 145 -1.13 15.15 -12.03
N ASP A 146 -1.88 14.06 -12.23
CA ASP A 146 -3.05 13.75 -11.39
C ASP A 146 -2.68 13.70 -9.89
N LEU A 147 -3.63 14.04 -9.02
CA LEU A 147 -3.45 13.94 -7.57
C LEU A 147 -3.00 12.51 -7.19
N GLY A 148 -1.94 12.43 -6.40
CA GLY A 148 -1.43 11.17 -5.85
C GLY A 148 -0.64 10.33 -6.84
N LEU A 149 -0.45 10.77 -8.09
CA LEU A 149 0.43 10.10 -9.03
C LEU A 149 1.90 10.31 -8.61
N LEU A 150 2.68 9.23 -8.55
CA LEU A 150 4.08 9.22 -8.16
C LEU A 150 5.01 9.31 -9.38
N HIS A 151 5.96 10.23 -9.35
CA HIS A 151 7.08 10.29 -10.28
C HIS A 151 8.38 9.91 -9.58
N ASP A 152 9.33 9.46 -10.38
CA ASP A 152 10.70 9.29 -9.90
C ASP A 152 11.26 10.64 -9.41
N GLY A 153 11.90 10.62 -8.24
CA GLY A 153 12.40 11.82 -7.58
C GLY A 153 11.38 12.62 -6.77
N ASP A 154 10.10 12.22 -6.73
CA ASP A 154 9.11 12.89 -5.89
C ASP A 154 9.47 12.80 -4.41
N ALA A 155 9.20 13.87 -3.66
CA ALA A 155 9.38 13.88 -2.21
C ALA A 155 8.56 12.79 -1.50
N ALA A 156 7.44 12.37 -2.10
CA ALA A 156 6.61 11.28 -1.62
C ALA A 156 7.33 9.93 -1.75
N VAL A 157 8.04 9.68 -2.86
CA VAL A 157 8.90 8.49 -3.03
C VAL A 157 10.05 8.54 -2.03
N ALA A 158 10.72 9.70 -1.90
CA ALA A 158 11.82 9.91 -0.97
C ALA A 158 11.42 9.63 0.49
N ALA A 159 10.18 9.97 0.89
CA ALA A 159 9.68 9.71 2.24
C ALA A 159 9.81 8.23 2.63
N PHE A 160 9.62 7.31 1.68
CA PHE A 160 9.84 5.87 1.87
C PHE A 160 11.33 5.51 1.73
N THR A 161 11.97 5.90 0.63
CA THR A 161 13.30 5.39 0.27
C THR A 161 14.40 5.85 1.25
N ASP A 162 14.27 7.05 1.82
CA ASP A 162 15.20 7.55 2.85
C ASP A 162 15.14 6.74 4.15
N ARG A 163 14.14 5.85 4.29
CA ARG A 163 13.92 4.98 5.46
C ARG A 163 14.16 3.51 5.15
N GLY A 164 14.86 3.20 4.05
CA GLY A 164 15.23 1.82 3.70
C GLY A 164 14.11 1.02 3.02
N TRP A 165 13.08 1.69 2.50
CA TRP A 165 12.11 1.07 1.61
C TRP A 165 12.59 1.15 0.17
N ARG A 166 12.23 0.16 -0.65
CA ARG A 166 12.44 0.16 -2.10
C ARG A 166 11.12 0.44 -2.79
N TRP A 167 11.16 1.25 -3.84
CA TRP A 167 9.99 1.56 -4.65
C TRP A 167 9.92 0.65 -5.89
N GLY A 168 8.75 0.05 -6.13
CA GLY A 168 8.49 -0.83 -7.25
C GLY A 168 8.49 -0.14 -8.62
N GLY A 169 8.32 1.19 -8.64
CA GLY A 169 8.45 1.99 -9.87
C GLY A 169 9.85 1.96 -10.49
N HIS A 170 10.88 1.52 -9.74
CA HIS A 170 12.25 1.34 -10.25
C HIS A 170 12.55 -0.08 -10.76
N TRP A 171 11.61 -1.01 -10.65
CA TRP A 171 11.79 -2.38 -11.12
C TRP A 171 11.67 -2.47 -12.65
N ARG A 172 12.11 -3.60 -13.22
CA ARG A 172 12.09 -3.84 -14.67
C ARG A 172 10.90 -4.67 -15.12
N ASP A 173 10.62 -5.73 -14.38
CA ASP A 173 9.51 -6.64 -14.63
C ASP A 173 9.17 -7.35 -13.32
N PRO A 174 8.00 -7.04 -12.72
CA PRO A 174 7.04 -6.01 -13.12
C PRO A 174 7.55 -4.59 -12.84
N VAL A 175 6.92 -3.58 -13.44
CA VAL A 175 6.99 -2.19 -12.95
C VAL A 175 5.78 -1.97 -12.04
N ASP A 176 6.01 -1.62 -10.79
CA ASP A 176 4.96 -1.56 -9.77
C ASP A 176 4.92 -0.20 -9.07
N TYR A 177 4.26 0.78 -9.69
CA TYR A 177 4.33 2.18 -9.24
C TYR A 177 3.69 2.41 -7.87
N GLN A 178 2.71 1.60 -7.47
CA GLN A 178 2.04 1.70 -6.18
C GLN A 178 2.91 1.19 -5.03
N HIS A 179 3.78 0.21 -5.31
CA HIS A 179 4.33 -0.66 -4.29
C HIS A 179 5.61 -0.11 -3.68
N PHE A 180 5.65 -0.11 -2.36
CA PHE A 180 6.85 0.09 -1.56
C PHE A 180 7.06 -1.10 -0.65
N GLU A 181 8.26 -1.66 -0.61
CA GLU A 181 8.60 -2.75 0.32
C GLU A 181 9.84 -2.43 1.16
N PHE A 182 9.80 -2.84 2.43
CA PHE A 182 10.92 -2.66 3.33
C PHE A 182 12.02 -3.70 3.08
N GLY A 183 13.27 -3.25 3.08
CA GLY A 183 14.48 -4.08 2.93
C GLY A 183 14.88 -4.24 1.48
#